data_AF-A0A977KZG7-F1
#
_entry.id   AF-A0A977KZG7-F1
#
_cell.length_a   1.000
_cell.length_b   1.000
_cell.length_c   1.000
_cell.angle_alpha   90.00
_cell.angle_beta   90.00
_cell.angle_gamma   90.00
#
_symmetry.space_group_name_H-M   'P 1'
#
loop_
_entity.id
_entity.type
_entity.pdbx_description
1 polymer ?
#
loop_
_entity_poly.entity_id
_entity_poly.type
_entity_poly.pdbx_seq_one_letter_code
_entity_poly.pdbx_strand_id
1 'polypeptide(L)' 'MPRLAPKELKLEAKEREHLEKLINRHTTEQQIALRAKIVLLADEGENNREIASSLRRKLRYYY' A
#
# COMPACT_ATOMS: atom_id res chain seq x y z
N MET A 1 12.93 -17.40 -17.28
CA MET A 1 11.61 -17.12 -16.67
C MET A 1 11.25 -15.68 -16.99
N PRO A 2 10.20 -15.41 -17.79
CA PRO A 2 9.74 -14.03 -17.97
C PRO A 2 9.21 -13.57 -16.60
N ARG A 3 9.83 -12.54 -16.02
CA ARG A 3 9.26 -11.86 -14.87
C ARG A 3 8.00 -11.17 -15.37
N LEU A 4 6.83 -11.62 -14.93
CA LEU A 4 5.59 -10.88 -15.11
C LEU A 4 5.81 -9.52 -14.45
N ALA A 5 6.00 -8.48 -15.26
CA ALA A 5 6.02 -7.13 -14.75
C ALA A 5 4.65 -6.87 -14.11
N PRO A 6 4.60 -6.31 -12.89
CA PRO A 6 3.33 -5.96 -12.27
C PRO A 6 2.59 -5.00 -13.21
N LYS A 7 1.30 -5.27 -13.44
CA LYS A 7 0.44 -4.38 -14.20
C LYS A 7 0.38 -3.05 -13.46
N GLU A 8 0.66 -1.94 -14.14
CA GLU A 8 0.55 -0.61 -13.55
C GLU A 8 -0.87 -0.41 -13.00
N LEU A 9 -0.96 -0.21 -11.69
CA LEU A 9 -2.16 0.25 -11.02
C LEU A 9 -2.12 1.77 -11.08
N LYS A 10 -3.15 2.41 -11.63
CA LYS A 10 -3.32 3.86 -11.57
C LYS A 10 -4.66 4.15 -10.93
N LEU A 11 -4.63 4.67 -9.72
CA LEU A 11 -5.78 5.10 -8.97
C LEU A 11 -6.20 6.49 -9.43
N GLU A 12 -7.49 6.72 -9.46
CA GLU A 12 -8.00 8.08 -9.52
C GLU A 12 -7.79 8.81 -8.19
N ALA A 13 -7.72 10.15 -8.24
CA ALA A 13 -7.52 10.97 -7.04
C ALA A 13 -8.54 10.67 -5.92
N LYS A 14 -9.80 10.37 -6.29
CA LYS A 14 -10.85 10.00 -5.34
C LYS A 14 -10.61 8.65 -4.67
N GLU A 15 -10.09 7.68 -5.41
CA GLU A 15 -9.78 6.34 -4.89
C GLU A 15 -8.60 6.42 -3.92
N ARG A 16 -7.56 7.18 -4.29
CA ARG A 16 -6.42 7.49 -3.42
C ARG A 16 -6.88 8.13 -2.11
N GLU A 17 -7.71 9.16 -2.19
CA GLU A 17 -8.24 9.87 -1.01
C GLU A 17 -9.06 8.93 -0.09
N HIS A 18 -9.87 8.04 -0.66
CA HIS A 18 -10.61 7.05 0.11
C HIS A 18 -9.69 6.07 0.84
N LEU A 19 -8.63 5.59 0.19
CA LEU A 19 -7.65 4.70 0.81
C LEU A 19 -6.88 5.40 1.94
N GLU A 20 -6.50 6.66 1.75
CA GLU A 20 -5.85 7.47 2.78
C GLU A 20 -6.77 7.68 4.00
N LYS A 21 -8.06 7.95 3.77
CA LYS A 21 -9.07 8.03 4.84
C LYS A 21 -9.23 6.71 5.60
N LEU A 22 -9.20 5.57 4.90
CA LEU A 22 -9.27 4.25 5.54
C LEU A 22 -8.07 3.98 6.45
N ILE A 23 -6.87 4.39 6.03
CA ILE A 23 -5.63 4.21 6.82
C ILE A 23 -5.62 5.08 8.07
N ASN A 24 -6.11 6.31 7.97
CA ASN A 24 -6.07 7.29 9.06
C ASN A 24 -7.20 7.11 10.08
N ARG A 25 -8.22 6.30 9.77
CA ARG A 25 -9.34 6.06 10.66
C ARG A 25 -8.95 5.10 11.78
N HIS A 26 -9.07 5.57 13.03
CA HIS A 26 -8.73 4.79 14.24
C HIS A 26 -9.54 3.51 14.45
N THR A 27 -10.71 3.38 13.82
CA THR A 27 -11.57 2.19 13.92
C THR A 27 -11.34 1.18 12.82
N THR A 28 -10.45 1.46 11.85
CA THR A 28 -10.19 0.53 10.75
C THR A 28 -9.37 -0.64 11.25
N GLU A 29 -9.81 -1.85 10.92
CA GLU A 29 -9.05 -3.07 11.23
C GLU A 29 -7.65 -3.02 10.60
N GLN A 30 -6.65 -3.47 11.34
CA GLN A 30 -5.25 -3.39 10.92
C GLN A 30 -5.00 -4.05 9.56
N GLN A 31 -5.71 -5.15 9.25
CA GLN A 31 -5.58 -5.84 7.97
C GLN A 31 -6.10 -4.99 6.80
N ILE A 32 -7.20 -4.25 7.00
CA ILE A 32 -7.75 -3.34 5.99
C ILE A 32 -6.80 -2.18 5.76
N ALA A 33 -6.30 -1.57 6.85
CA ALA A 33 -5.32 -0.48 6.76
C ALA A 33 -4.02 -0.93 6.07
N LEU A 34 -3.56 -2.16 6.32
CA LEU A 34 -2.38 -2.72 5.67
C LEU A 34 -2.61 -2.93 4.17
N ARG A 35 -3.77 -3.48 3.78
CA ARG A 35 -4.12 -3.65 2.37
C ARG A 35 -4.24 -2.31 1.65
N ALA A 36 -4.87 -1.31 2.26
CA ALA A 36 -4.95 0.04 1.69
C ALA A 36 -3.55 0.64 1.44
N LYS A 37 -2.60 0.45 2.37
CA LYS A 37 -1.20 0.87 2.18
C LYS A 37 -0.52 0.16 1.02
N ILE A 38 -0.74 -1.15 0.86
CA ILE A 38 -0.19 -1.92 -0.27
C ILE A 38 -0.70 -1.35 -1.60
N VAL A 39 -2.00 -1.05 -1.69
CA VAL A 39 -2.61 -0.51 -2.89
C VAL A 39 -2.07 0.88 -3.23
N LEU A 40 -1.87 1.75 -2.24
CA LEU A 40 -1.25 3.07 -2.43
C LEU A 40 0.21 2.97 -2.92
N LEU A 41 1.01 2.06 -2.37
CA LEU A 41 2.39 1.88 -2.82
C LEU A 41 2.47 1.26 -4.23
N ALA A 42 1.52 0.38 -4.56
CA ALA A 42 1.40 -0.17 -5.91
C ALA A 42 0.99 0.88 -6.95
N ASP A 43 0.16 1.84 -6.57
CA ASP A 43 -0.19 3.02 -7.38
C ASP A 43 1.03 3.92 -7.65
N GLU A 44 1.94 4.03 -6.68
CA GLU A 44 3.22 4.73 -6.84
C GLU A 44 4.22 3.97 -7.75
N GLY A 45 3.87 2.77 -8.22
CA GLY A 45 4.68 1.96 -9.11
C GLY A 45 5.65 1.01 -8.40
N GLU A 46 5.57 0.88 -7.07
CA GLU A 46 6.38 -0.08 -6.33
C GLU A 46 5.97 -1.53 -6.68
N ASN A 47 6.96 -2.40 -6.86
CA ASN A 47 6.71 -3.83 -7.02
C ASN A 47 6.53 -4.53 -5.66
N ASN A 48 6.03 -5.76 -5.68
CA ASN A 48 5.76 -6.53 -4.45
C ASN A 48 6.94 -6.62 -3.47
N ARG A 49 8.19 -6.65 -3.96
CA ARG A 49 9.38 -6.71 -3.10
C ARG A 49 9.69 -5.36 -2.43
N GLU A 50 9.52 -4.27 -3.16
CA GLU A 50 9.68 -2.90 -2.67
C GLU A 50 8.63 -2.61 -1.59
N ILE A 51 7.37 -2.90 -1.89
CA ILE A 51 6.24 -2.75 -0.96
C ILE A 51 6.52 -3.51 0.34
N ALA A 52 6.88 -4.80 0.25
CA ALA A 52 7.19 -5.61 1.42
C ALA A 52 8.35 -5.04 2.26
N SER A 53 9.35 -4.45 1.60
CA SER A 53 10.50 -3.81 2.26
C SER A 53 10.11 -2.48 2.93
N SER A 54 9.22 -1.71 2.30
CA SER A 54 8.66 -0.45 2.84
C SER A 54 7.83 -0.73 4.11
N LEU A 55 6.93 -1.71 4.05
CA LEU A 55 6.11 -2.11 5.19
C LEU A 55 6.94 -2.65 6.35
N ARG A 56 7.98 -3.46 6.07
CA ARG A 56 8.89 -3.98 7.09
C ARG A 56 9.69 -2.88 7.80
N ARG A 57 10.06 -1.80 7.09
CA ARG A 57 10.75 -0.64 7.70
C ARG A 57 9.81 0.10 8.65
N LYS A 58 8.57 0.38 8.24
CA LYS A 58 7.58 1.08 9.09
C LYS A 58 7.27 0.33 10.39
N LEU A 59 7.22 -1.00 10.37
CA LEU A 59 7.01 -1.80 11.60
C LEU A 59 8.16 -1.69 12.61
N ARG A 60 9.36 -1.30 12.18
CA ARG A 60 10.56 -1.23 13.04
C ARG A 60 10.69 0.08 13.80
N TYR A 61 9.94 1.12 13.43
CA TYR A 61 9.97 2.45 14.07
C TYR A 61 8.89 2.64 15.15
N TYR A 62 8.09 1.60 15.44
CA TYR A 62 7.04 1.64 16.47
C TYR A 62 7.42 0.90 17.77
N TYR A 63 8.72 0.75 18.05
CA TYR A 63 9.26 0.25 19.32
C TYR A 63 10.30 1.22 19.87
#